data_AF-A0A1X3J165-F1
#
_entry.id   AF-A0A1X3J165-F1
#
_cell.length_a   1.000
_cell.length_b   1.000
_cell.length_c   1.000
_cell.angle_alpha   90.00
_cell.angle_beta   90.00
_cell.angle_gamma   90.00
#
_symmetry.space_group_name_H-M   'P 1'
#
loop_
_entity.id
_entity.type
_entity.pdbx_description
1 polymer ?
#
loop_
_entity_poly.entity_id
_entity_poly.type
_entity_poly.pdbx_seq_one_letter_code
_entity_poly.pdbx_strand_id
1 'polypeptide(L)' 'MLIEYPPTVQLSVLVNSLKAVTSRRLRNEFIDLRGAYGKAVLWSRSYFAGSCGGAPLEVVKQYIQHQRG' A
#
# COMPACT_ATOMS: atom_id res chain seq x y z
N MET A 1 -4.31 -3.22 6.76
CA MET A 1 -5.02 -2.57 5.65
C MET A 1 -5.12 -3.59 4.52
N LEU A 2 -6.31 -3.81 3.96
CA LEU A 2 -6.50 -4.65 2.77
C LEU A 2 -6.69 -3.71 1.57
N ILE A 3 -5.89 -3.90 0.52
CA ILE A 3 -5.87 -3.00 -0.64
C ILE A 3 -5.87 -3.85 -1.89
N GLU A 4 -6.82 -3.59 -2.78
CA GLU A 4 -6.79 -4.07 -4.16
C GLU A 4 -6.10 -3.01 -5.03
N TYR A 5 -5.12 -3.42 -5.82
CA TYR A 5 -4.34 -2.52 -6.68
C TYR A 5 -3.93 -3.23 -7.98
N PRO A 6 -3.74 -2.50 -9.08
CA PRO A 6 -3.29 -3.09 -10.34
C PRO A 6 -1.90 -3.74 -10.18
N PRO A 7 -1.64 -4.89 -10.83
CA PRO A 7 -0.36 -5.61 -10.70
C PRO A 7 0.84 -4.83 -11.25
N THR A 8 0.60 -3.81 -12.08
CA THR A 8 1.62 -2.91 -12.62
C THR A 8 2.16 -1.91 -11.58
N VAL A 9 1.47 -1.73 -10.45
CA VAL A 9 1.89 -0.81 -9.41
C VAL A 9 2.87 -1.49 -8.46
N GLN A 10 4.04 -0.87 -8.29
CA GLN A 10 5.02 -1.33 -7.32
C GLN A 10 4.52 -1.11 -5.89
N LEU A 11 4.46 -2.19 -5.10
CA LEU A 11 3.96 -2.17 -3.73
C LEU A 11 4.75 -1.23 -2.81
N SER A 12 6.07 -1.15 -3.00
CA SER A 12 6.95 -0.22 -2.27
C SER A 12 6.56 1.23 -2.50
N VAL A 13 6.26 1.61 -3.75
CA VAL A 13 5.83 2.96 -4.14
C VAL A 13 4.48 3.28 -3.54
N LEU A 14 3.53 2.35 -3.62
CA LEU A 14 2.19 2.50 -3.03
C LEU A 14 2.27 2.76 -1.52
N VAL A 15 2.99 1.91 -0.79
CA VAL A 15 3.12 2.01 0.68
C VAL A 15 3.86 3.29 1.07
N ASN A 16 4.94 3.65 0.36
CA ASN A 16 5.68 4.87 0.63
C ASN A 16 4.82 6.12 0.40
N SER A 17 4.04 6.14 -0.68
CA SER A 17 3.09 7.23 -0.97
C SER A 17 2.05 7.38 0.14
N LEU A 18 1.42 6.26 0.55
CA LEU A 18 0.43 6.26 1.63
C LEU A 18 1.02 6.81 2.94
N LYS A 19 2.21 6.33 3.33
CA LYS A 19 2.89 6.78 4.55
C LYS A 19 3.28 8.27 4.46
N ALA A 20 3.79 8.73 3.32
CA ALA A 20 4.18 10.13 3.13
C ALA A 20 2.98 11.08 3.17
N VAL A 21 1.93 10.75 2.41
CA VAL A 21 0.71 11.57 2.31
C VAL A 21 -0.01 11.65 3.65
N THR A 22 -0.19 10.51 4.33
CA THR A 22 -0.85 10.49 5.65
C THR A 22 -0.02 11.22 6.71
N SER A 23 1.30 11.04 6.74
CA SER A 23 2.20 11.78 7.65
C SER A 23 2.10 13.29 7.43
N ARG A 24 2.03 13.75 6.18
CA ARG A 24 1.86 15.18 5.88
C ARG A 24 0.49 15.70 6.30
N ARG A 25 -0.59 14.99 5.97
CA ARG A 25 -1.97 15.42 6.29
C ARG A 25 -2.19 15.48 7.80
N LEU A 26 -1.84 14.42 8.52
CA LEU A 26 -2.05 14.35 9.97
C LEU A 26 -1.25 15.42 10.72
N ARG A 27 -0.02 15.72 10.30
CA ARG A 27 0.77 16.82 10.89
C ARG A 27 0.24 18.21 10.54
N ASN A 28 -0.58 18.35 9.50
CA ASN A 28 -1.22 19.63 9.16
C ASN A 28 -2.55 19.81 9.89
N GLU A 29 -3.28 18.72 10.11
CA GLU A 29 -4.58 18.73 10.76
C GLU A 29 -4.48 18.80 12.29
N PHE A 30 -3.48 18.12 12.87
CA PHE A 30 -3.28 18.06 14.32
C PHE A 30 -1.96 18.75 14.69
N ILE A 31 -2.06 19.99 15.16
CA ILE A 31 -0.89 20.80 15.56
C ILE A 31 -0.16 20.16 16.75
N ASP A 32 -0.88 19.48 17.63
CA ASP A 32 -0.35 18.80 18.83
C ASP A 32 0.60 17.65 18.47
N LEU A 33 0.37 16.98 17.34
CA LEU A 33 1.27 15.94 16.82
C LEU A 33 2.65 16.51 16.45
N ARG A 34 2.77 17.82 16.22
CA ARG A 34 4.09 18.44 15.95
C ARG A 34 4.93 18.56 17.21
N GLY A 35 4.30 18.75 18.37
CA GLY A 35 4.98 18.84 19.67
C GLY A 35 5.25 17.48 20.30
N ALA A 36 4.37 16.49 20.05
CA ALA A 36 4.48 15.15 20.64
C ALA A 36 5.62 14.30 20.05
N TYR A 37 6.06 14.57 18.83
CA TYR A 37 7.12 13.81 18.15
C TYR A 37 8.42 14.63 18.08
N GLY A 38 9.49 14.14 18.71
CA GLY A 38 10.82 14.77 18.65
C GLY A 38 11.51 14.70 17.28
N LYS A 39 10.92 13.98 16.31
CA LYS A 39 11.37 13.92 14.91
C LYS A 39 10.16 14.10 14.00
N ALA A 40 10.34 14.76 12.85
CA ALA A 40 9.28 15.00 11.87
C ALA A 40 8.87 13.75 11.06
N VAL A 41 8.74 12.59 11.73
CA VAL A 41 8.44 11.29 11.14
C VAL A 41 7.35 10.62 11.95
N LEU A 42 6.18 10.43 11.33
CA LEU A 42 5.03 9.78 11.97
C LEU A 42 5.09 8.25 11.87
N TRP A 43 5.64 7.72 10.78
CA TRP A 43 5.66 6.30 10.49
C TRP A 43 7.09 5.76 10.47
N SER A 44 7.29 4.54 10.99
CA SER A 44 8.56 3.80 10.82
C SER A 44 8.91 3.66 9.34
N ARG A 45 10.20 3.55 8.99
CA ARG A 45 10.61 3.30 7.59
C ARG A 45 10.15 1.93 7.09
N SER A 46 10.07 0.94 7.98
CA SER A 46 9.69 -0.44 7.64
C SER A 46 8.20 -0.57 7.29
N TYR A 47 7.85 -1.57 6.49
CA TYR A 47 6.48 -2.00 6.24
C TYR A 47 6.44 -3.51 6.03
N PHE A 48 5.27 -4.10 6.26
CA PHE A 48 4.98 -5.52 5.98
C PHE A 48 3.81 -5.59 5.02
N ALA A 49 3.87 -6.50 4.05
CA ALA A 49 2.78 -6.79 3.14
C ALA A 49 2.74 -8.28 2.81
N GLY A 50 1.53 -8.84 2.78
CA GLY A 50 1.26 -10.21 2.38
C GLY A 50 0.05 -10.26 1.46
N SER A 51 0.01 -11.24 0.57
CA SER A 51 -1.17 -11.48 -0.27
C SER A 51 -2.31 -12.05 0.58
N CYS A 52 -3.53 -11.57 0.31
CA CYS A 52 -4.75 -12.09 0.91
C CYS A 52 -5.64 -12.60 -0.23
N GLY A 53 -5.71 -13.92 -0.39
CA GLY A 53 -6.47 -14.57 -1.46
C GLY A 53 -5.60 -14.90 -2.68
N GLY A 54 -5.69 -16.14 -3.16
CA GLY A 54 -5.14 -16.57 -4.44
C GLY A 54 -6.20 -16.49 -5.53
N ALA A 55 -5.78 -16.24 -6.78
CA ALA A 55 -6.67 -16.43 -7.92
C ALA A 55 -7.14 -17.90 -7.93
N PRO A 56 -8.45 -18.18 -7.98
CA PRO A 56 -8.93 -19.55 -8.14
C PRO A 56 -8.28 -20.18 -9.37
N LEU A 57 -7.89 -21.45 -9.27
CA LEU A 57 -7.28 -22.20 -10.39
C LEU A 57 -8.10 -22.11 -11.68
N GLU A 58 -9.42 -22.01 -11.54
CA GLU A 58 -10.35 -21.80 -12.67
C GLU A 58 -10.14 -20.46 -13.40
N VAL A 59 -9.84 -19.38 -12.68
CA VAL A 59 -9.56 -18.07 -13.29
C VAL A 59 -8.24 -18.11 -14.07
N VAL A 60 -7.23 -18.79 -13.53
CA VAL A 60 -5.93 -19.00 -14.21
C VAL A 60 -6.12 -19.87 -15.46
N LYS A 61 -6.90 -20.95 -15.35
CA LYS A 61 -7.22 -21.84 -16.47
C LYS A 61 -7.97 -21.10 -17.58
N GLN A 62 -8.97 -20.30 -17.24
CA GLN A 62 -9.69 -19.45 -18.19
C GLN A 62 -8.76 -18.43 -18.84
N TYR A 63 -7.88 -17.77 -18.08
CA TYR A 63 -6.91 -16.82 -18.62
C TYR A 63 -5.98 -17.47 -19.66
N ILE A 64 -5.46 -18.68 -19.39
CA ILE A 64 -4.61 -19.43 -20.32
C ILE A 64 -5.38 -19.86 -21.58
N GLN A 65 -6.64 -20.29 -21.43
CA GLN A 65 -7.47 -20.68 -22.59
C GLN A 65 -7.85 -19.51 -23.50
N HIS A 66 -8.01 -18.31 -22.94
CA HIS A 66 -8.33 -17.09 -23.70
C HIS A 66 -7.08 -16.36 -24.21
N GLN A 67 -5.88 -16.69 -23.72
CA GLN A 67 -4.61 -16.32 -24.36
C GLN A 67 -4.40 -17.15 -25.63
N ARG A 68 -5.16 -16.84 -26.68
CA ARG A 68 -4.85 -17.27 -28.04
C ARG A 68 -3.94 -16.24 -28.71
N GLY A 69 -2.74 -16.67 -29.05
CA GLY A 69 -2.03 -16.16 -30.21
C GLY A 69 -2.66 -16.68 -31.49
#